data_AF-A0A397XY32-F1
#
_entry.id   AF-A0A397XY32-F1
#
_cell.length_a   1.000
_cell.length_b   1.000
_cell.length_c   1.000
_cell.angle_alpha   90.00
_cell.angle_beta   90.00
_cell.angle_gamma   90.00
#
_symmetry.space_group_name_H-M   'P 1'
#
loop_
_entity.id
_entity.type
_entity.pdbx_description
1 polymer ?
#
loop_
_entity_poly.entity_id
_entity_poly.type
_entity_poly.pdbx_seq_one_letter_code
_entity_poly.pdbx_strand_id
1 'polypeptide(L)'
;MQGTISCTRHYNMIPAAESPRPLPLKTEKTGENVRTLVEENALIVIGRRGCCMCHVIKSLLLGLGVNPAVLEIDDQEKEEEVMSELERIGVEGGRERVKLPAVYIGGRLFGGLDRVMATHISEKREQQK
;
A
#
# COMPACT_ATOMS: atom_id res chain seq x y z
N MET A 1 14.91 -1.99 -42.26
CA MET A 1 15.52 -2.77 -41.16
C MET A 1 15.12 -2.12 -39.85
N GLN A 2 14.71 -2.95 -38.89
CA GLN A 2 13.92 -2.60 -37.71
C GLN A 2 14.74 -1.76 -36.71
N GLY A 3 14.25 -0.57 -36.36
CA GLY A 3 14.82 0.24 -35.29
C GLY A 3 14.47 -0.39 -33.94
N THR A 4 15.48 -0.86 -33.21
CA THR A 4 15.31 -1.34 -31.84
C THR A 4 15.25 -0.15 -30.90
N ILE A 5 14.05 0.18 -30.41
CA ILE A 5 13.92 1.07 -29.25
C ILE A 5 14.37 0.26 -28.04
N SER A 6 15.66 0.35 -27.70
CA SER A 6 16.18 -0.22 -26.46
C SER A 6 15.66 0.61 -25.30
N CYS A 7 14.51 0.21 -24.75
CA CYS A 7 14.04 0.73 -23.48
C CYS A 7 14.86 0.06 -22.37
N THR A 8 16.08 0.56 -22.13
CA THR A 8 16.86 0.17 -20.95
C THR A 8 16.23 0.87 -19.74
N ARG A 9 15.07 0.38 -19.32
CA ARG A 9 14.47 0.75 -18.05
C ARG A 9 15.30 0.05 -16.98
N HIS A 10 16.40 0.69 -16.58
CA HIS A 10 17.15 0.32 -15.38
C HIS A 10 16.21 0.53 -14.19
N TYR A 11 15.42 -0.49 -13.85
CA TYR A 11 14.85 -0.59 -12.53
C TYR A 11 16.01 -0.91 -11.61
N ASN A 12 16.55 0.12 -10.98
CA ASN A 12 17.51 -0.05 -9.91
C ASN A 12 16.77 -0.81 -8.79
N MET A 13 16.97 -2.11 -8.73
CA MET A 13 16.46 -2.97 -7.67
C MET A 13 17.19 -2.54 -6.40
N ILE A 14 16.62 -1.57 -5.67
CA ILE A 14 17.16 -1.15 -4.38
C ILE A 14 17.18 -2.41 -3.50
N PRO A 15 18.34 -2.86 -3.02
CA PRO A 15 18.40 -3.97 -2.08
C PRO A 15 17.54 -3.61 -0.87
N ALA A 16 16.74 -4.55 -0.38
CA ALA A 16 15.73 -4.34 0.67
C ALA A 16 16.26 -3.67 1.97
N ALA A 17 17.58 -3.53 2.11
CA ALA A 17 18.26 -2.89 3.23
C ALA A 17 18.31 -1.35 3.18
N GLU A 18 18.10 -0.70 2.02
CA GLU A 18 18.37 0.75 1.84
C GLU A 18 17.17 1.60 1.36
N SER A 19 15.95 1.07 1.36
CA SER A 19 14.77 1.94 1.22
C SER A 19 14.76 2.95 2.39
N PRO A 20 14.58 4.27 2.16
CA PRO A 20 14.46 5.25 3.22
C PRO A 20 13.33 4.78 4.12
N ARG A 21 13.67 4.24 5.30
CA ARG A 21 12.75 3.43 6.09
C ARG A 21 11.59 4.33 6.51
N PRO A 22 10.39 4.18 5.93
CA PRO A 22 9.19 4.65 6.61
C PRO A 22 9.17 3.87 7.91
N LEU A 23 8.89 4.55 9.02
CA LEU A 23 8.84 3.94 10.33
C LEU A 23 8.03 2.65 10.20
N PRO A 24 8.68 1.46 10.27
CA PRO A 24 7.90 0.26 10.41
C PRO A 24 7.16 0.47 11.72
N LEU A 25 5.84 0.61 11.65
CA LEU A 25 5.01 0.34 12.81
C LEU A 25 5.16 -1.15 13.03
N LYS A 26 6.28 -1.50 13.66
CA LYS A 26 6.45 -2.79 14.26
C LYS A 26 5.31 -2.87 15.25
N THR A 27 4.40 -3.80 15.02
CA THR A 27 3.41 -4.24 15.99
C THR A 27 4.12 -4.98 17.13
N GLU A 28 5.13 -4.34 17.74
CA GLU A 28 5.79 -4.75 18.98
C GLU A 28 5.06 -4.14 20.20
N LYS A 29 4.00 -3.34 19.97
CA LYS A 29 3.11 -2.86 21.03
C LYS A 29 1.84 -3.70 21.12
N THR A 30 1.78 -4.41 22.23
CA THR A 30 0.69 -5.16 22.81
C THR A 30 -0.64 -4.38 22.75
N GLY A 31 -1.54 -4.72 21.82
CA GLY A 31 -2.97 -4.39 21.90
C GLY A 31 -3.49 -3.16 21.13
N GLU A 32 -2.75 -2.57 20.19
CA GLU A 32 -3.29 -1.48 19.37
C GLU A 32 -4.30 -2.00 18.32
N ASN A 33 -5.54 -1.50 18.38
CA ASN A 33 -6.62 -1.90 17.48
C ASN A 33 -6.36 -1.36 16.05
N VAL A 34 -6.61 -2.19 15.02
CA VAL A 34 -6.41 -1.84 13.61
C VAL A 34 -7.13 -0.53 13.23
N ARG A 35 -8.30 -0.29 13.80
CA ARG A 35 -9.07 0.94 13.61
C ARG A 35 -8.31 2.18 14.07
N THR A 36 -7.71 2.13 15.26
CA THR A 36 -6.92 3.23 15.80
C THR A 36 -5.75 3.54 14.89
N LEU A 37 -5.05 2.50 14.39
CA LEU A 37 -3.96 2.68 13.45
C LEU A 37 -4.41 3.35 12.14
N VAL A 38 -5.58 2.99 11.63
CA VAL A 38 -6.14 3.58 10.41
C VAL A 38 -6.58 5.03 10.63
N GLU A 39 -7.15 5.36 11.80
CA GLU A 39 -7.62 6.70 12.14
C GLU A 39 -6.48 7.67 12.51
N GLU A 40 -5.44 7.20 13.19
CA GLU A 40 -4.30 8.04 13.62
C GLU A 40 -3.31 8.36 12.50
N ASN A 41 -3.24 7.50 11.48
CA ASN A 41 -2.32 7.68 10.37
C ASN A 41 -2.99 8.39 9.19
N ALA A 42 -2.36 9.48 8.72
CA ALA A 42 -2.80 10.19 7.52
C ALA A 42 -2.78 9.28 6.27
N LEU A 43 -1.81 8.36 6.21
CA LEU A 43 -1.75 7.32 5.19
C LEU A 43 -1.09 6.05 5.75
N ILE A 44 -1.76 4.90 5.59
CA ILE A 44 -1.27 3.60 6.04
C ILE A 44 -1.45 2.54 4.95
N VAL A 45 -0.43 1.70 4.79
CA VAL A 45 -0.41 0.52 3.91
C VAL A 45 -0.45 -0.72 4.78
N ILE A 46 -1.44 -1.58 4.56
CA ILE A 46 -1.62 -2.82 5.31
C ILE A 46 -1.40 -3.99 4.37
N GLY A 47 -0.60 -4.96 4.78
CA GLY A 47 -0.38 -6.14 3.97
C GLY A 47 0.41 -7.23 4.67
N ARG A 48 0.59 -8.34 3.97
CA ARG A 48 1.36 -9.47 4.50
C ARG A 48 2.85 -9.16 4.55
N ARG A 49 3.50 -9.61 5.62
CA ARG A 49 4.96 -9.57 5.71
C ARG A 49 5.59 -10.30 4.53
N GLY A 50 6.60 -9.68 3.91
CA GLY A 50 7.27 -10.23 2.73
C GLY A 50 6.47 -10.17 1.42
N CYS A 51 5.29 -9.55 1.40
CA CYS A 51 4.54 -9.34 0.16
C CYS A 51 5.26 -8.35 -0.76
N CYS A 52 5.70 -8.81 -1.94
CA CYS A 52 6.36 -7.98 -2.94
C CYS A 52 5.52 -6.76 -3.36
N MET A 53 4.19 -6.88 -3.37
CA MET A 53 3.31 -5.77 -3.74
C MET A 53 3.26 -4.66 -2.68
N CYS A 54 3.42 -5.00 -1.40
CA CYS A 54 3.54 -4.01 -0.33
C CYS A 54 4.79 -3.13 -0.54
N HIS A 55 5.91 -3.76 -0.91
CA HIS A 55 7.14 -3.04 -1.24
C HIS A 55 6.97 -2.11 -2.45
N VAL A 56 6.23 -2.56 -3.47
CA VAL A 56 5.93 -1.73 -4.65
C VAL A 56 5.13 -0.50 -4.24
N ILE A 57 4.01 -0.66 -3.55
CA ILE A 57 3.16 0.46 -3.10
C ILE A 57 3.97 1.44 -2.24
N LYS A 58 4.71 0.91 -1.27
CA LYS A 58 5.57 1.70 -0.38
C LYS A 58 6.57 2.55 -1.16
N SER A 59 7.26 1.94 -2.14
CA SER A 59 8.25 2.63 -2.97
C SER A 59 7.61 3.69 -3.87
N LEU A 60 6.42 3.42 -4.42
CA LEU A 60 5.69 4.39 -5.23
C LEU A 60 5.28 5.61 -4.40
N LEU A 61 4.71 5.40 -3.22
CA LEU A 61 4.28 6.48 -2.33
C LEU A 61 5.46 7.33 -1.85
N LEU A 62 6.57 6.67 -1.48
CA LEU A 62 7.82 7.37 -1.15
C LEU A 62 8.37 8.17 -2.32
N GLY A 63 8.32 7.63 -3.54
CA GLY A 63 8.74 8.33 -4.75
C GLY A 63 7.89 9.57 -5.07
N LEU A 64 6.65 9.61 -4.59
CA LEU A 64 5.76 10.78 -4.67
C LEU A 64 5.98 11.79 -3.52
N GLY A 65 6.93 11.54 -2.62
CA GLY A 65 7.21 12.39 -1.46
C GLY A 65 6.27 12.16 -0.27
N VAL A 66 5.48 11.09 -0.28
CA VAL A 66 4.58 10.72 0.82
C VAL A 66 5.26 9.68 1.71
N ASN A 67 5.16 9.82 3.03
CA ASN A 67 5.69 8.87 4.01
C ASN A 67 4.58 7.97 4.57
N PRO A 68 4.32 6.78 3.99
CA PRO A 68 3.29 5.86 4.49
C PRO A 68 3.68 5.20 5.82
N ALA A 69 2.74 5.07 6.74
CA ALA A 69 2.81 4.03 7.77
C ALA A 69 2.63 2.65 7.11
N VAL A 70 3.29 1.61 7.64
CA VAL A 70 3.16 0.24 7.12
C VAL A 70 2.84 -0.70 8.26
N LEU A 71 1.73 -1.43 8.14
CA LEU A 71 1.33 -2.51 9.01
C LEU A 71 1.54 -3.84 8.30
N GLU A 72 2.49 -4.63 8.80
CA GLU A 72 2.80 -5.96 8.28
C GLU A 72 2.11 -7.03 9.13
N ILE A 73 1.43 -7.96 8.46
CA ILE A 73 0.75 -9.09 9.08
C ILE A 73 1.63 -10.33 8.91
N ASP A 74 2.00 -10.95 10.03
CA ASP A 74 2.96 -12.05 10.09
C ASP A 74 2.33 -13.44 9.99
N ASP A 75 1.06 -13.58 10.39
CA ASP A 75 0.36 -14.87 10.50
C ASP A 75 -1.00 -14.81 9.81
N GLN A 76 -1.43 -15.93 9.23
CA GLN A 76 -2.69 -16.05 8.52
C GLN A 76 -3.91 -16.00 9.46
N GLU A 77 -3.78 -16.49 10.71
CA GLU A 77 -4.84 -16.37 11.72
C GLU A 77 -5.11 -14.89 12.06
N LYS A 78 -4.03 -14.10 12.20
CA LYS A 78 -4.11 -12.65 12.41
C LYS A 78 -4.61 -11.91 11.17
N GLU A 79 -4.33 -12.43 9.97
CA GLU A 79 -4.82 -11.84 8.72
C GLU A 79 -6.35 -11.82 8.67
N GLU A 80 -7.01 -12.93 9.03
CA GLU A 80 -8.47 -12.99 9.03
C GLU A 80 -9.09 -12.01 10.04
N GLU A 81 -8.52 -11.91 11.26
CA GLU A 81 -8.96 -10.97 12.28
C GLU A 81 -8.81 -9.51 11.80
N VAL A 82 -7.62 -9.16 11.30
CA VAL A 82 -7.34 -7.81 10.79
C VAL A 82 -8.24 -7.48 9.61
N MET A 83 -8.44 -8.41 8.68
CA MET A 83 -9.29 -8.21 7.50
C MET A 83 -10.75 -7.99 7.89
N SER A 84 -11.27 -8.73 8.87
CA SER A 84 -12.61 -8.55 9.42
C SER A 84 -12.81 -7.14 10.01
N GLU A 85 -11.82 -6.65 10.76
CA GLU A 85 -11.84 -5.28 11.30
C GLU A 85 -11.75 -4.23 10.17
N LEU A 86 -10.89 -4.45 9.17
CA LEU A 86 -10.76 -3.57 8.00
C LEU A 86 -12.04 -3.48 7.18
N GLU A 87 -12.76 -4.60 7.00
CA GLU A 87 -14.05 -4.60 6.32
C GLU A 87 -15.11 -3.77 7.08
N ARG A 88 -15.04 -3.74 8.42
CA ARG A 88 -15.93 -2.89 9.24
C ARG A 88 -15.61 -1.40 9.11
N ILE A 89 -14.34 -1.04 8.95
CA ILE A 89 -13.87 0.35 8.89
C ILE A 89 -13.99 0.92 7.46
N GLY A 90 -13.64 0.12 6.46
CA GLY A 90 -13.42 0.58 5.09
C GLY A 90 -14.66 0.60 4.18
N VAL A 91 -15.73 -0.12 4.56
CA VAL A 91 -16.84 -0.41 3.64
C VAL A 91 -18.11 0.32 4.09
N GLU A 92 -18.24 1.59 3.72
CA GLU A 92 -19.55 2.27 3.75
C GLU A 92 -20.48 1.56 2.74
N GLY A 93 -21.31 0.63 3.22
CA GLY A 93 -22.33 -0.06 2.41
C GLY A 93 -22.13 -1.57 2.18
N GLY A 94 -21.18 -2.22 2.86
CA GLY A 94 -21.10 -3.68 3.01
C GLY A 94 -20.85 -4.52 1.73
N ARG A 95 -20.34 -3.95 0.64
CA ARG A 95 -20.21 -4.67 -0.66
C ARG A 95 -18.77 -4.84 -1.17
N GLU A 96 -17.79 -4.15 -0.60
CA GLU A 96 -16.41 -4.23 -1.07
C GLU A 96 -15.56 -5.07 -0.12
N ARG A 97 -15.09 -6.23 -0.57
CA ARG A 97 -14.12 -7.01 0.22
C ARG A 97 -12.76 -6.34 0.11
N VAL A 98 -12.17 -6.02 1.26
CA VAL A 98 -10.79 -5.53 1.31
C VAL A 98 -9.88 -6.65 0.79
N LYS A 99 -8.84 -6.29 0.04
CA LYS A 99 -7.81 -7.22 -0.43
C LYS A 99 -6.45 -6.65 -0.07
N LEU A 100 -5.56 -7.49 0.45
CA LEU A 100 -4.19 -7.09 0.73
C LEU A 100 -3.34 -7.11 -0.56
N PRO A 101 -2.44 -6.13 -0.75
CA PRO A 101 -2.24 -4.96 0.11
C PRO A 101 -3.38 -3.94 0.01
N ALA A 102 -3.80 -3.39 1.15
CA ALA A 102 -4.82 -2.36 1.27
C ALA A 102 -4.19 -1.02 1.70
N VAL A 103 -4.69 0.09 1.16
CA VAL A 103 -4.23 1.44 1.47
C VAL A 103 -5.39 2.24 2.04
N TYR A 104 -5.12 2.93 3.15
CA TYR A 104 -6.05 3.85 3.79
C TYR A 104 -5.47 5.25 3.81
N ILE A 105 -6.33 6.25 3.61
CA ILE A 105 -5.98 7.67 3.63
C ILE A 105 -6.96 8.38 4.56
N GLY A 106 -6.43 9.03 5.60
CA GLY A 106 -7.23 9.76 6.60
C GLY A 106 -8.37 8.92 7.19
N GLY A 107 -8.10 7.66 7.55
CA GLY A 107 -9.10 6.76 8.10
C GLY A 107 -10.02 6.05 7.10
N ARG A 108 -9.95 6.36 5.81
CA ARG A 108 -10.86 5.80 4.78
C ARG A 108 -10.14 4.82 3.86
N LEU A 109 -10.83 3.76 3.44
CA LEU A 109 -10.29 2.82 2.46
C LEU A 109 -10.08 3.52 1.12
N PHE A 110 -8.83 3.68 0.73
CA PHE A 110 -8.48 4.16 -0.59
C PHE A 110 -8.53 3.02 -1.61
N GLY A 111 -8.16 1.80 -1.21
CA GLY A 111 -8.26 0.59 -2.05
C GLY A 111 -6.97 -0.21 -2.07
N GLY A 112 -6.88 -1.15 -3.00
CA GLY A 112 -5.70 -2.00 -3.16
C GLY A 112 -4.63 -1.43 -4.09
N LEU A 113 -3.64 -2.26 -4.39
CA LEU A 113 -2.60 -1.97 -5.38
C LEU A 113 -3.15 -1.41 -6.70
N ASP A 114 -4.17 -2.03 -7.27
CA ASP A 114 -4.66 -1.68 -8.61
C ASP A 114 -5.10 -0.21 -8.68
N ARG A 115 -5.72 0.29 -7.61
CA ARG A 115 -6.16 1.68 -7.50
C ARG A 115 -4.99 2.65 -7.29
N VAL A 116 -3.98 2.26 -6.52
CA VAL A 116 -2.72 3.03 -6.38
C VAL A 116 -1.96 3.10 -7.70
N MET A 117 -1.90 1.99 -8.44
CA MET A 117 -1.26 1.94 -9.75
C MET A 117 -2.03 2.78 -10.77
N ALA A 118 -3.37 2.71 -10.76
CA ALA A 118 -4.22 3.50 -11.63
C ALA A 118 -3.98 5.01 -11.42
N THR A 119 -3.85 5.49 -10.18
CA THR A 119 -3.53 6.91 -9.94
C THR A 119 -2.11 7.25 -10.39
N HIS A 120 -1.13 6.36 -10.18
CA HIS A 120 0.25 6.59 -10.58
C HIS A 120 0.46 6.63 -12.12
N ILE A 121 -0.38 5.96 -12.91
CA ILE A 121 -0.31 5.96 -14.38
C ILE A 121 -1.27 6.97 -15.05
N SER A 122 -2.17 7.59 -14.29
CA SER A 122 -3.20 8.50 -14.84
C SER A 122 -2.69 9.93 -15.09
N GLU A 123 -1.46 10.25 -14.72
CA GLU A 123 -0.75 11.50 -15.11
C GLU A 123 -0.59 11.67 -16.64
N LYS A 124 -1.13 10.76 -17.46
CA LYS A 124 -1.05 10.83 -18.93
C LYS A 124 -2.36 10.61 -19.67
N ARG A 125 -3.50 11.05 -19.12
CA ARG A 125 -4.76 11.16 -19.88
C ARG A 125 -5.50 12.48 -19.67
N GLU A 126 -4.77 13.59 -19.77
CA GLU A 126 -5.37 14.85 -20.20
C GLU A 126 -4.62 15.37 -21.43
N GLN A 127 -5.12 14.96 -22.62
CA GLN A 127 -5.13 15.70 -23.88
C GLN A 127 -5.37 14.71 -25.02
N GLN A 128 -6.62 14.34 -25.22
CA GLN A 128 -7.11 14.17 -26.59
C GLN A 128 -8.57 14.62 -26.62
N LYS A 129 -8.74 15.94 -26.73
CA LYS A 129 -9.91 16.58 -27.32
C LYS A 129 -9.44 17.26 -28.60
#